data_AF-A0A6G5AEN3-F1
#
_entry.id   AF-A0A6G5AEN3-F1
#
_cell.length_a   1.000
_cell.length_b   1.000
_cell.length_c   1.000
_cell.angle_alpha   90.00
_cell.angle_beta   90.00
_cell.angle_gamma   90.00
#
_symmetry.space_group_name_H-M   'P 1'
#
loop_
_entity.id
_entity.type
_entity.pdbx_description
1 polymer ?
#
loop_
_entity_poly.entity_id
_entity_poly.type
_entity_poly.pdbx_seq_one_letter_code
_entity_poly.pdbx_strand_id
1 'polypeptide(L)'
;MGDVSSRLQGNDDDGQPGNPNEVVRVRNVDMYVTYNAENHFTRGFARTKSQKPAPVLRRGQSFTIVINFNRPFNPETDSLSLFFGVEGENRTTYSKGATALVPVDFRSAEALSSGTWSAVVRKSEEKALLIEVMTPATCIVGSWIMDVDTKMRNVVESVGARLHLPGTPIYILFNPWCKEDLVYMENPEARFEYVLAHSGIIWRGTMKL
;
A
#
# COMPACT_ATOMS: atom_id res chain seq x y z
N MET A 1 15.58 -10.01 2.43
CA MET A 1 15.17 -9.04 1.39
C MET A 1 15.57 -9.55 0.02
N GLY A 2 15.04 -10.70 -0.39
CA GLY A 2 15.25 -11.22 -1.75
C GLY A 2 14.34 -10.49 -2.73
N ASP A 3 14.94 -9.99 -3.80
CA ASP A 3 14.33 -9.56 -5.07
C ASP A 3 13.34 -8.37 -5.08
N VAL A 4 13.45 -7.44 -4.13
CA VAL A 4 12.78 -6.12 -4.24
C VAL A 4 13.58 -5.16 -5.14
N SER A 5 14.83 -5.49 -5.46
CA SER A 5 15.72 -4.65 -6.26
C SER A 5 15.58 -4.87 -7.77
N SER A 6 15.17 -6.06 -8.22
CA SER A 6 15.06 -6.35 -9.66
C SER A 6 13.95 -5.59 -10.37
N ARG A 7 12.92 -5.15 -9.64
CA ARG A 7 11.82 -4.35 -10.21
C ARG A 7 12.01 -2.84 -10.12
N LEU A 8 13.16 -2.37 -9.64
CA LEU A 8 13.51 -0.94 -9.66
C LEU A 8 14.01 -0.49 -11.05
N GLN A 9 14.17 -1.43 -12.00
CA GLN A 9 14.37 -1.13 -13.41
C GLN A 9 13.01 -1.12 -14.11
N GLY A 10 12.51 0.08 -14.41
CA GLY A 10 11.28 0.25 -15.18
C GLY A 10 11.48 -0.27 -16.61
N ASN A 11 10.65 -1.22 -17.05
CA ASN A 11 10.66 -1.75 -18.42
C ASN A 11 10.42 -0.68 -19.51
N ASP A 12 9.96 0.50 -19.12
CA ASP A 12 9.62 1.62 -20.00
C ASP A 12 10.60 2.81 -19.87
N ASP A 13 11.81 2.57 -19.33
CA ASP A 13 12.81 3.63 -19.32
C ASP A 13 13.41 3.83 -20.72
N ASP A 14 13.16 5.00 -21.31
CA ASP A 14 13.70 5.45 -22.59
C ASP A 14 15.20 5.79 -22.53
N GLY A 15 15.85 5.53 -21.39
CA GLY A 15 17.27 5.81 -21.14
C GLY A 15 17.63 7.29 -21.09
N GLN A 16 16.66 8.19 -21.29
CA GLN A 16 16.90 9.63 -21.21
C GLN A 16 16.76 10.11 -19.76
N PRO A 17 17.67 10.90 -19.19
CA PRO A 17 17.63 11.28 -17.78
C PRO A 17 16.36 12.06 -17.36
N GLY A 18 15.60 12.61 -18.32
CA GLY A 18 14.45 13.47 -18.08
C GLY A 18 14.85 14.89 -17.67
N ASN A 19 13.95 15.86 -17.85
CA ASN A 19 14.24 17.27 -17.57
C ASN A 19 14.04 17.60 -16.09
N PRO A 20 15.09 17.96 -15.31
CA PRO A 20 14.97 18.24 -13.88
C PRO A 20 14.11 19.48 -13.57
N ASN A 21 13.89 20.35 -14.55
CA ASN A 21 13.05 21.55 -14.42
C ASN A 21 11.57 21.28 -14.74
N GLU A 22 11.19 20.05 -15.04
CA GLU A 22 9.79 19.63 -15.19
C GLU A 22 9.27 18.88 -13.98
N VAL A 23 7.95 18.94 -13.78
CA VAL A 23 7.25 18.19 -12.73
C VAL A 23 7.55 16.70 -12.87
N VAL A 24 7.94 16.07 -11.77
CA VAL A 24 8.11 14.62 -11.71
C VAL A 24 6.75 13.95 -11.90
N ARG A 25 6.60 13.14 -12.94
CA ARG A 25 5.36 12.44 -13.30
C ARG A 25 5.53 10.95 -12.99
N VAL A 26 4.49 10.36 -12.40
CA VAL A 26 4.44 8.92 -12.18
C VAL A 26 4.18 8.22 -13.51
N ARG A 27 5.05 7.29 -13.90
CA ARG A 27 4.87 6.41 -15.06
C ARG A 27 4.07 5.16 -14.69
N ASN A 28 4.42 4.52 -13.58
CA ASN A 28 3.78 3.28 -13.15
C ASN A 28 3.90 3.10 -11.62
N VAL A 29 2.98 2.33 -11.04
CA VAL A 29 3.01 1.89 -9.64
C VAL A 29 2.89 0.37 -9.57
N ASP A 30 3.92 -0.28 -9.03
CA ASP A 30 3.88 -1.70 -8.70
C ASP A 30 3.46 -1.87 -7.23
N MET A 31 2.31 -2.51 -7.02
CA MET A 31 1.75 -2.79 -5.70
C MET A 31 2.40 -3.98 -4.98
N TYR A 32 3.44 -4.60 -5.57
CA TYR A 32 4.22 -5.70 -4.97
C TYR A 32 3.33 -6.83 -4.44
N VAL A 33 2.26 -7.15 -5.19
CA VAL A 33 1.12 -7.93 -4.69
C VAL A 33 1.54 -9.27 -4.10
N THR A 34 2.42 -10.03 -4.75
CA THR A 34 2.87 -11.34 -4.24
C THR A 34 3.67 -11.22 -2.96
N TYR A 35 4.59 -10.26 -2.89
CA TYR A 35 5.41 -10.03 -1.69
C TYR A 35 4.53 -9.58 -0.51
N ASN A 36 3.65 -8.62 -0.74
CA ASN A 36 2.72 -8.16 0.28
C ASN A 36 1.78 -9.29 0.71
N ALA A 37 1.28 -10.10 -0.22
CA ALA A 37 0.37 -11.20 0.12
C ALA A 37 1.00 -12.29 0.99
N GLU A 38 2.30 -12.54 0.82
CA GLU A 38 3.08 -13.44 1.67
C GLU A 38 3.19 -12.88 3.09
N ASN A 39 3.63 -11.62 3.22
CA ASN A 39 3.85 -10.98 4.52
C ASN A 39 2.57 -10.69 5.30
N HIS A 40 1.44 -10.47 4.60
CA HIS A 40 0.14 -10.23 5.24
C HIS A 40 -0.69 -11.51 5.44
N PHE A 41 -0.17 -12.70 5.14
CA PHE A 41 -0.93 -13.96 5.22
C PHE A 41 -2.24 -13.91 4.41
N THR A 42 -2.16 -13.40 3.18
CA THR A 42 -3.28 -13.23 2.24
C THR A 42 -3.03 -13.88 0.88
N ARG A 43 -1.94 -14.64 0.72
CA ARG A 43 -1.67 -15.46 -0.48
C ARG A 43 -2.80 -16.45 -0.80
N GLY A 44 -3.62 -16.84 0.18
CA GLY A 44 -4.78 -17.72 -0.03
C GLY A 44 -5.87 -17.11 -0.92
N PHE A 45 -5.96 -15.77 -1.00
CA PHE A 45 -6.99 -15.10 -1.79
C PHE A 45 -6.71 -15.18 -3.29
N ALA A 46 -7.68 -15.67 -4.07
CA ALA A 46 -7.58 -15.76 -5.53
C ALA A 46 -7.25 -14.41 -6.19
N ARG A 47 -7.67 -13.29 -5.58
CA ARG A 47 -7.39 -11.95 -6.08
C ARG A 47 -5.91 -11.61 -6.16
N THR A 48 -5.07 -12.21 -5.31
CA THR A 48 -3.61 -12.01 -5.31
C THR A 48 -2.89 -12.79 -6.42
N LYS A 49 -3.61 -13.67 -7.13
CA LYS A 49 -3.09 -14.61 -8.14
C LYS A 49 -3.81 -14.53 -9.50
N SER A 50 -4.71 -13.56 -9.66
CA SER A 50 -5.48 -13.42 -10.90
C SER A 50 -4.63 -12.85 -12.04
N GLN A 51 -5.17 -12.81 -13.27
CA GLN A 51 -4.50 -12.17 -14.41
C GLN A 51 -4.20 -10.67 -14.19
N LYS A 52 -5.02 -10.00 -13.37
CA LYS A 52 -4.82 -8.62 -12.93
C LYS A 52 -4.82 -8.61 -11.40
N PRO A 53 -3.69 -9.02 -10.77
CA PRO A 53 -3.64 -9.24 -9.34
C PRO A 53 -3.83 -7.90 -8.61
N ALA A 54 -4.51 -7.95 -7.47
CA ALA A 54 -4.72 -6.78 -6.62
C ALA A 54 -4.26 -7.10 -5.19
N PRO A 55 -3.69 -6.10 -4.49
CA PRO A 55 -3.20 -6.30 -3.14
C PRO A 55 -4.35 -6.59 -2.18
N VAL A 56 -4.20 -7.64 -1.37
CA VAL A 56 -5.04 -7.96 -0.23
C VAL A 56 -4.15 -7.85 1.00
N LEU A 57 -4.43 -6.87 1.85
CA LEU A 57 -3.60 -6.44 2.96
C LEU A 57 -4.37 -6.58 4.27
N ARG A 58 -3.66 -6.48 5.39
CA ARG A 58 -4.24 -6.42 6.73
C ARG A 58 -3.85 -5.11 7.38
N ARG A 59 -4.81 -4.42 8.01
CA ARG A 59 -4.60 -3.11 8.63
C ARG A 59 -3.56 -3.15 9.76
N GLY A 60 -2.94 -2.01 10.09
CA GLY A 60 -1.97 -1.94 11.18
C GLY A 60 -0.63 -2.64 10.89
N GLN A 61 -0.40 -3.06 9.65
CA GLN A 61 0.84 -3.66 9.19
C GLN A 61 1.29 -2.94 7.91
N SER A 62 2.59 -2.74 7.76
CA SER A 62 3.14 -2.06 6.59
C SER A 62 3.12 -2.95 5.35
N PHE A 63 2.96 -2.31 4.19
CA PHE A 63 3.06 -2.92 2.87
C PHE A 63 4.01 -2.11 1.99
N THR A 64 4.57 -2.76 0.97
CA THR A 64 5.55 -2.14 0.06
C THR A 64 4.91 -1.80 -1.28
N ILE A 65 5.26 -0.64 -1.83
CA ILE A 65 4.96 -0.26 -3.23
C ILE A 65 6.23 0.26 -3.89
N VAL A 66 6.29 0.18 -5.22
CA VAL A 66 7.32 0.84 -6.02
C VAL A 66 6.67 1.81 -6.98
N ILE A 67 7.15 3.05 -6.97
CA ILE A 67 6.68 4.10 -7.88
C ILE A 67 7.81 4.43 -8.85
N ASN A 68 7.51 4.30 -10.15
CA ASN A 68 8.42 4.66 -11.23
C ASN A 68 8.03 6.03 -11.80
N PHE A 69 9.03 6.87 -12.07
CA PHE A 69 8.86 8.24 -12.52
C PHE A 69 9.45 8.46 -13.91
N ASN A 70 9.12 9.60 -14.53
CA ASN A 70 9.70 10.03 -15.80
C ASN A 70 11.15 10.54 -15.69
N ARG A 71 11.56 10.94 -14.50
CA ARG A 71 12.92 11.42 -14.17
C ARG A 71 13.27 11.07 -12.73
N PRO A 72 14.55 11.18 -12.32
CA PRO A 72 14.92 10.99 -10.92
C PRO A 72 14.15 11.92 -9.99
N PHE A 73 13.70 11.37 -8.86
CA PHE A 73 13.00 12.12 -7.83
C PHE A 73 14.02 12.88 -6.96
N ASN A 74 13.87 14.18 -6.81
CA ASN A 74 14.73 15.01 -5.98
C ASN A 74 13.97 15.43 -4.70
N PRO A 75 14.33 14.92 -3.51
CA PRO A 75 13.61 15.20 -2.28
C PRO A 75 13.73 16.65 -1.80
N GLU A 76 14.62 17.47 -2.37
CA GLU A 76 14.72 18.89 -2.05
C GLU A 76 13.74 19.72 -2.89
N THR A 77 13.57 19.38 -4.17
CA THR A 77 12.75 20.15 -5.11
C THR A 77 11.38 19.56 -5.38
N ASP A 78 11.16 18.27 -5.11
CA ASP A 78 9.93 17.55 -5.40
C ASP A 78 9.16 17.18 -4.12
N SER A 79 7.85 17.05 -4.25
CA SER A 79 6.98 16.48 -3.23
C SER A 79 6.16 15.32 -3.80
N LEU A 80 5.87 14.35 -2.92
CA LEU A 80 5.10 13.15 -3.23
C LEU A 80 4.12 12.90 -2.09
N SER A 81 2.85 12.72 -2.44
CA SER A 81 1.79 12.35 -1.49
C SER A 81 0.93 11.23 -2.08
N LEU A 82 0.52 10.30 -1.23
CA LEU A 82 -0.44 9.25 -1.57
C LEU A 82 -1.81 9.65 -1.03
N PHE A 83 -2.84 9.55 -1.87
CA PHE A 83 -4.22 9.79 -1.45
C PHE A 83 -4.99 8.48 -1.50
N PHE A 84 -5.47 8.02 -0.35
CA PHE A 84 -6.32 6.84 -0.23
C PHE A 84 -7.76 7.26 0.00
N GLY A 85 -8.70 6.53 -0.59
CA GLY A 85 -10.13 6.67 -0.30
C GLY A 85 -10.85 5.33 -0.39
N VAL A 86 -11.84 5.12 0.47
CA VAL A 86 -12.74 3.97 0.38
C VAL A 86 -13.51 4.03 -0.94
N GLU A 87 -13.56 2.90 -1.64
CA GLU A 87 -14.25 2.80 -2.93
C GLU A 87 -15.75 3.08 -2.77
N GLY A 88 -16.28 3.97 -3.62
CA GLY A 88 -17.70 4.35 -3.61
C GLY A 88 -18.05 5.49 -2.64
N GLU A 89 -17.13 5.95 -1.78
CA GLU A 89 -17.36 7.09 -0.89
C GLU A 89 -16.97 8.42 -1.54
N ASN A 90 -17.74 9.48 -1.23
CA ASN A 90 -17.47 10.81 -1.79
C ASN A 90 -16.18 11.39 -1.19
N ARG A 91 -15.12 11.45 -2.00
CA ARG A 91 -13.79 11.93 -1.64
C ARG A 91 -13.73 13.43 -1.27
N THR A 92 -14.83 14.18 -1.43
CA THR A 92 -14.90 15.61 -1.11
C THR A 92 -15.26 15.87 0.36
N THR A 93 -15.84 14.89 1.04
CA THR A 93 -16.09 14.93 2.48
C THR A 93 -14.94 14.25 3.20
N TYR A 94 -14.22 14.98 4.06
CA TYR A 94 -13.34 14.40 5.08
C TYR A 94 -14.22 13.66 6.11
N SER A 95 -14.85 12.57 5.70
CA SER A 95 -15.58 11.67 6.58
C SER A 95 -14.57 10.92 7.45
N LYS A 96 -14.98 10.63 8.70
CA LYS A 96 -14.14 10.09 9.78
C LYS A 96 -13.45 8.77 9.38
N GLY A 97 -12.28 8.87 8.76
CA GLY A 97 -11.41 7.73 8.42
C GLY A 97 -11.62 7.08 7.05
N ALA A 98 -12.48 7.62 6.17
CA ALA A 98 -12.71 7.04 4.83
C ALA A 98 -11.78 7.59 3.73
N THR A 99 -11.03 8.65 4.03
CA THR A 99 -9.97 9.19 3.17
C THR A 99 -8.70 9.43 3.98
N ALA A 100 -7.55 9.34 3.33
CA ALA A 100 -6.26 9.64 3.93
C ALA A 100 -5.32 10.29 2.91
N LEU A 101 -4.83 11.49 3.23
CA LEU A 101 -3.73 12.13 2.51
C LEU A 101 -2.43 11.84 3.27
N VAL A 102 -1.51 11.15 2.63
CA VAL A 102 -0.29 10.60 3.24
C VAL A 102 0.93 11.19 2.53
N PRO A 103 1.53 12.25 3.08
CA PRO A 103 2.83 12.73 2.60
C PRO A 103 3.87 11.63 2.72
N VAL A 104 4.70 11.45 1.69
CA VAL A 104 5.80 10.47 1.74
C VAL A 104 7.01 11.12 2.39
N ASP A 105 7.49 10.52 3.48
CA ASP A 105 8.71 10.95 4.17
C ASP A 105 9.96 10.37 3.48
N PHE A 106 10.98 11.21 3.32
CA PHE A 106 12.26 10.88 2.70
C PHE A 106 13.43 10.83 3.69
N ARG A 107 13.19 11.25 4.94
CA ARG A 107 14.24 11.50 5.94
C ARG A 107 14.16 10.57 7.15
N SER A 108 13.02 9.90 7.36
CA SER A 108 12.85 9.00 8.49
C SER A 108 13.45 7.61 8.23
N ALA A 109 14.42 7.22 9.06
CA ALA A 109 14.87 5.83 9.17
C ALA A 109 14.00 5.02 10.16
N GLU A 110 13.05 5.66 10.83
CA GLU A 110 12.27 5.05 11.91
C GLU A 110 11.26 4.03 11.36
N ALA A 111 10.83 3.14 12.25
CA ALA A 111 9.72 2.24 11.98
C ALA A 111 8.42 3.03 11.91
N LEU A 112 7.56 2.69 10.95
CA LEU A 112 6.21 3.24 10.89
C LEU A 112 5.40 2.75 12.10
N SER A 113 4.44 3.55 12.56
CA SER A 113 3.55 3.20 13.67
C SER A 113 2.12 2.96 13.19
N SER A 114 1.43 1.99 13.80
CA SER A 114 0.06 1.58 13.44
C SER A 114 -1.02 2.52 13.98
N GLY A 115 -0.65 3.72 14.45
CA GLY A 115 -1.60 4.72 14.96
C GLY A 115 -2.20 5.63 13.89
N THR A 116 -1.51 5.83 12.77
CA THR A 116 -1.96 6.71 11.68
C THR A 116 -1.47 6.20 10.33
N TRP A 117 -2.06 6.70 9.25
CA TRP A 117 -1.50 6.50 7.92
C TRP A 117 -0.13 7.19 7.82
N SER A 118 0.85 6.45 7.32
CA SER A 118 2.22 6.96 7.13
C SER A 118 2.88 6.27 5.95
N ALA A 119 3.82 6.96 5.30
CA ALA A 119 4.57 6.44 4.17
C ALA A 119 6.01 6.96 4.22
N VAL A 120 6.98 6.09 3.94
CA VAL A 120 8.40 6.42 3.97
C VAL A 120 9.15 5.77 2.82
N VAL A 121 10.10 6.50 2.25
CA VAL A 121 11.04 5.96 1.26
C VAL A 121 12.06 5.08 1.96
N ARG A 122 12.14 3.82 1.55
CA ARG A 122 13.14 2.87 2.04
C ARG A 122 14.32 2.70 1.08
N LYS A 123 14.09 2.93 -0.21
CA LYS A 123 15.14 2.89 -1.23
C LYS A 123 14.81 3.84 -2.38
N SER A 124 15.83 4.47 -2.93
CA SER A 124 15.75 5.30 -4.14
C SER A 124 16.78 4.78 -5.13
N GLU A 125 16.35 4.47 -6.34
CA GLU A 125 17.22 4.03 -7.44
C GLU A 125 16.80 4.72 -8.73
N GLU A 126 17.70 5.52 -9.31
CA GLU A 126 17.46 6.26 -10.56
C GLU A 126 16.13 7.01 -10.58
N LYS A 127 15.11 6.42 -11.22
CA LYS A 127 13.75 6.96 -11.40
C LYS A 127 12.68 6.18 -10.63
N ALA A 128 13.07 5.37 -9.66
CA ALA A 128 12.18 4.52 -8.89
C ALA A 128 12.36 4.75 -7.38
N LEU A 129 11.24 4.77 -6.67
CA LEU A 129 11.20 4.80 -5.21
C LEU A 129 10.52 3.55 -4.68
N LEU A 130 11.19 2.86 -3.75
CA LEU A 130 10.62 1.82 -2.92
C LEU A 130 10.08 2.47 -1.66
N ILE A 131 8.76 2.41 -1.51
CA ILE A 131 8.03 3.08 -0.44
C ILE A 131 7.38 2.01 0.43
N GLU A 132 7.57 2.15 1.74
CA GLU A 132 6.81 1.42 2.73
C GLU A 132 5.67 2.29 3.23
N VAL A 133 4.45 1.74 3.24
CA VAL A 133 3.23 2.42 3.66
C VAL A 133 2.61 1.64 4.81
N MET A 134 2.15 2.34 5.86
CA MET A 134 1.45 1.73 6.98
C MET A 134 0.08 2.37 7.15
N THR A 135 -0.93 1.52 7.35
CA THR A 135 -2.28 1.93 7.71
C THR A 135 -2.43 1.92 9.23
N PRO A 136 -3.36 2.70 9.80
CA PRO A 136 -3.70 2.53 11.20
C PRO A 136 -4.33 1.15 11.46
N ALA A 137 -4.16 0.60 12.66
CA ALA A 137 -4.81 -0.65 13.09
C ALA A 137 -6.35 -0.52 13.17
N THR A 138 -6.87 0.71 13.18
CA THR A 138 -8.30 1.05 13.15
C THR A 138 -8.82 1.33 11.73
N CYS A 139 -7.99 1.18 10.69
CA CYS A 139 -8.39 1.44 9.31
C CYS A 139 -9.68 0.69 8.94
N ILE A 140 -10.54 1.35 8.15
CA ILE A 140 -11.77 0.75 7.63
C ILE A 140 -11.41 -0.46 6.77
N VAL A 141 -12.08 -1.58 7.06
CA VAL A 141 -11.98 -2.82 6.29
C VAL A 141 -12.85 -2.68 5.04
N GLY A 142 -12.27 -2.93 3.87
CA GLY A 142 -12.98 -2.78 2.61
C GLY A 142 -12.06 -2.60 1.41
N SER A 143 -12.67 -2.17 0.30
CA SER A 143 -11.96 -1.81 -0.93
C SER A 143 -11.58 -0.34 -0.89
N TRP A 144 -10.32 -0.06 -1.19
CA TRP A 144 -9.74 1.28 -1.23
C TRP A 144 -9.17 1.54 -2.62
N ILE A 145 -9.17 2.79 -3.03
CA ILE A 145 -8.44 3.23 -4.22
C ILE A 145 -7.36 4.25 -3.82
N MET A 146 -6.29 4.30 -4.60
CA MET A 146 -5.14 5.17 -4.37
C MET A 146 -4.94 6.10 -5.55
N ASP A 147 -4.65 7.37 -5.27
CA ASP A 147 -4.12 8.33 -6.23
C ASP A 147 -2.72 8.76 -5.77
N VAL A 148 -1.84 9.10 -6.71
CA VAL A 148 -0.48 9.60 -6.42
C VAL A 148 -0.35 11.03 -6.92
N ASP A 149 -0.02 11.93 -5.99
CA ASP A 149 0.18 13.36 -6.26
C ASP A 149 1.65 13.73 -6.18
N THR A 150 2.14 14.39 -7.23
CA THR A 150 3.50 14.94 -7.29
C THR A 150 3.48 16.43 -7.62
N LYS A 151 4.37 17.21 -6.99
CA LYS A 151 4.51 18.65 -7.26
C LYS A 151 5.97 19.07 -7.16
N MET A 152 6.32 20.18 -7.80
CA MET A 152 7.59 20.87 -7.55
C MET A 152 7.40 21.88 -6.42
N ARG A 153 8.23 21.79 -5.37
CA ARG A 153 8.21 22.66 -4.20
C ARG A 153 8.77 24.05 -4.50
N ASN A 154 9.71 24.14 -5.43
CA ASN A 154 10.45 25.36 -5.76
C ASN A 154 9.73 26.25 -6.80
N VAL A 155 8.55 25.85 -7.29
CA VAL A 155 7.78 26.60 -8.28
C VAL A 155 6.44 27.01 -7.67
N VAL A 156 6.25 28.32 -7.48
CA VAL A 156 5.10 28.94 -6.78
C VAL A 156 3.74 28.55 -7.38
N GLU A 157 3.68 28.30 -8.69
CA GLU A 157 2.48 27.88 -9.43
C GLU A 157 2.71 26.56 -10.19
N SER A 158 3.41 25.59 -9.56
CA SER A 158 3.56 24.26 -10.17
C SER A 158 2.18 23.63 -10.40
N VAL A 159 1.80 23.46 -11.66
CA VAL A 159 0.71 22.55 -12.04
C VAL A 159 1.19 21.14 -11.72
N GLY A 160 0.85 20.63 -10.53
CA GLY A 160 1.22 19.29 -10.08
C GLY A 160 0.76 18.21 -11.06
N ALA A 161 1.34 17.02 -10.95
CA ALA A 161 0.84 15.85 -11.67
C ALA A 161 0.10 14.94 -10.70
N ARG A 162 -1.04 14.41 -11.15
CA ARG A 162 -1.81 13.41 -10.42
C ARG A 162 -1.97 12.18 -11.30
N LEU A 163 -1.57 11.03 -10.78
CA LEU A 163 -1.90 9.74 -11.37
C LEU A 163 -3.04 9.12 -10.57
N HIS A 164 -4.19 8.97 -11.21
CA HIS A 164 -5.28 8.17 -10.67
C HIS A 164 -5.01 6.69 -10.93
N LEU A 165 -5.13 5.83 -9.90
CA LEU A 165 -5.01 4.37 -10.05
C LEU A 165 -6.36 3.66 -9.85
N PRO A 166 -7.43 4.01 -10.59
CA PRO A 166 -8.75 3.41 -10.39
C PRO A 166 -8.79 1.92 -10.80
N GLY A 167 -7.80 1.44 -11.56
CA GLY A 167 -7.78 0.09 -12.11
C GLY A 167 -7.34 -1.02 -11.13
N THR A 168 -6.78 -0.66 -9.97
CA THR A 168 -6.21 -1.63 -9.02
C THR A 168 -6.69 -1.32 -7.60
N PRO A 169 -7.87 -1.82 -7.19
CA PRO A 169 -8.34 -1.65 -5.81
C PRO A 169 -7.38 -2.31 -4.82
N ILE A 170 -7.31 -1.75 -3.62
CA ILE A 170 -6.55 -2.24 -2.48
C ILE A 170 -7.55 -2.78 -1.46
N TYR A 171 -7.50 -4.08 -1.17
CA TYR A 171 -8.37 -4.66 -0.16
C TYR A 171 -7.66 -4.64 1.19
N ILE A 172 -8.26 -4.00 2.19
CA ILE A 172 -7.74 -3.94 3.55
C ILE A 172 -8.65 -4.76 4.45
N LEU A 173 -8.08 -5.74 5.14
CA LEU A 173 -8.77 -6.65 6.04
C LEU A 173 -8.42 -6.37 7.51
N PHE A 174 -9.18 -6.99 8.41
CA PHE A 174 -8.80 -7.14 9.81
C PHE A 174 -7.46 -7.86 9.97
N ASN A 175 -6.74 -7.56 11.05
CA ASN A 175 -5.40 -8.09 11.29
C ASN A 175 -5.25 -8.82 12.64
N PRO A 176 -5.51 -10.15 12.68
CA PRO A 176 -5.24 -10.97 13.85
C PRO A 176 -3.76 -11.06 14.29
N TRP A 177 -2.81 -10.57 13.47
CA TRP A 177 -1.38 -10.55 13.77
C TRP A 177 -0.89 -9.22 14.35
N CYS A 178 -1.69 -8.15 14.29
CA CYS A 178 -1.34 -6.83 14.83
C CYS A 178 -1.87 -6.69 16.25
N LYS A 179 -0.99 -6.43 17.23
CA LYS A 179 -1.35 -6.32 18.65
C LYS A 179 -2.29 -5.15 18.94
N GLU A 180 -2.24 -4.13 18.10
CA GLU A 180 -3.06 -2.92 18.20
C GLU A 180 -4.42 -3.08 17.50
N ASP A 181 -4.65 -4.17 16.76
CA ASP A 181 -5.95 -4.48 16.17
C ASP A 181 -6.86 -5.14 17.21
N LEU A 182 -8.13 -4.73 17.25
CA LEU A 182 -9.16 -5.29 18.11
C LEU A 182 -9.29 -6.82 18.00
N VAL A 183 -8.99 -7.38 16.83
CA VAL A 183 -9.09 -8.84 16.58
C VAL A 183 -7.78 -9.60 16.78
N TYR A 184 -6.79 -8.99 17.45
CA TYR A 184 -5.52 -9.64 17.73
C TYR A 184 -5.72 -11.01 18.41
N MET A 185 -5.01 -12.02 17.90
CA MET A 185 -4.96 -13.34 18.53
C MET A 185 -3.50 -13.68 18.75
N GLU A 186 -3.10 -13.93 20.00
CA GLU A 186 -1.71 -14.23 20.34
C GLU A 186 -1.27 -15.62 19.84
N ASN A 187 -2.14 -16.63 19.98
CA ASN A 187 -1.83 -18.02 19.62
C ASN A 187 -1.77 -18.22 18.08
N PRO A 188 -0.62 -18.65 17.52
CA PRO A 188 -0.49 -18.96 16.09
C PRO A 188 -1.43 -20.07 15.58
N GLU A 189 -1.70 -21.10 16.40
CA GLU A 189 -2.60 -22.20 16.04
C GLU A 189 -4.05 -21.72 15.90
N ALA A 190 -4.47 -20.82 16.81
CA ALA A 190 -5.79 -20.18 16.73
C ALA A 190 -5.91 -19.29 15.49
N ARG A 191 -4.85 -18.54 15.13
CA ARG A 191 -4.83 -17.77 13.87
C ARG A 191 -4.93 -18.69 12.65
N PHE A 192 -4.27 -19.84 12.68
CA PHE A 192 -4.37 -20.81 11.60
C PHE A 192 -5.80 -21.35 11.48
N GLU A 193 -6.37 -21.88 12.56
CA GLU A 193 -7.70 -22.51 12.56
C GLU A 193 -8.83 -21.51 12.27
N TYR A 194 -8.84 -20.36 12.94
CA TYR A 194 -9.97 -19.43 12.87
C TYR A 194 -9.90 -18.41 11.74
N VAL A 195 -8.75 -18.30 11.05
CA VAL A 195 -8.54 -17.27 10.02
C VAL A 195 -8.07 -17.85 8.68
N LEU A 196 -7.15 -18.82 8.70
CA LEU A 196 -6.52 -19.34 7.48
C LEU A 196 -7.12 -20.64 6.98
N ALA A 197 -7.65 -21.49 7.87
CA ALA A 197 -8.31 -22.73 7.49
C ALA A 197 -9.57 -22.42 6.67
N HIS A 198 -9.69 -23.02 5.49
CA HIS A 198 -10.82 -22.81 4.57
C HIS A 198 -11.87 -23.92 4.67
N SER A 199 -11.67 -24.90 5.55
CA SER A 199 -12.53 -26.05 5.78
C SER A 199 -12.64 -26.33 7.26
N GLY A 200 -13.78 -26.84 7.72
CA GLY A 200 -14.00 -27.20 9.11
C GLY A 200 -15.04 -28.31 9.25
N ILE A 201 -15.31 -28.68 10.50
CA ILE A 201 -16.24 -29.76 10.86
C ILE A 201 -17.48 -29.15 11.52
N ILE A 202 -18.66 -29.58 11.08
CA ILE A 202 -19.94 -29.23 11.73
C ILE A 202 -20.48 -30.47 12.43
N TRP A 203 -20.48 -30.44 13.76
CA TRP A 203 -21.06 -31.50 14.58
C TRP A 203 -22.60 -31.48 14.48
N ARG A 204 -23.20 -32.65 14.34
CA ARG A 204 -24.67 -32.86 14.23
C ARG A 204 -25.09 -34.10 15.01
N GLY A 205 -26.37 -34.17 15.38
CA GLY A 205 -26.94 -35.25 16.21
C GLY A 205 -27.24 -34.80 17.64
N THR A 206 -27.63 -35.74 18.51
CA THR A 206 -27.87 -35.51 19.94
C THR A 206 -26.84 -36.24 20.79
N MET A 207 -26.54 -35.73 21.98
CA MET A 207 -25.76 -36.46 22.98
C MET A 207 -26.50 -37.76 23.31
N LYS A 208 -25.80 -38.89 23.25
CA LYS A 208 -26.34 -40.14 23.82
C LYS A 208 -26.26 -40.02 25.34
N LEU A 209 -27.42 -40.04 25.98
CA LEU A 209 -27.57 -40.21 27.43
C LEU A 209 -27.13 -41.62 27.84
#